data_AF-A0AAV7AIJ8-F1
#
_entry.id   AF-A0AAV7AIJ8-F1
#
_cell.length_a   1.000
_cell.length_b   1.000
_cell.length_c   1.000
_cell.angle_alpha   90.00
_cell.angle_beta   90.00
_cell.angle_gamma   90.00
#
_symmetry.space_group_name_H-M   'P 1'
#
loop_
_entity.id
_entity.type
_entity.pdbx_description
1 polymer ?
#
loop_
_entity_poly.entity_id
_entity_poly.type
_entity_poly.pdbx_seq_one_letter_code
_entity_poly.pdbx_strand_id
1 'polypeptide(L)'
;MPHRCRAPYIPSHVMSHRCTARYISGHVMSHRCMARYIPGHVMSHRCTAHYIPGRVMSHRGMFFYIHGHVMSHSMRFHGTFV
;
A
#
# COMPACT_ATOMS: atom_id res chain seq x y z
N MET A 1 -10.53 6.68 -16.51
CA MET A 1 -9.78 6.35 -15.27
C MET A 1 -10.77 5.79 -14.25
N PRO A 2 -10.69 4.52 -13.82
CA PRO A 2 -11.60 4.01 -12.81
C PRO A 2 -11.41 4.80 -11.51
N HIS A 3 -12.48 5.39 -11.01
CA HIS A 3 -12.42 6.26 -9.83
C HIS A 3 -12.07 5.47 -8.56
N ARG A 4 -12.37 4.16 -8.52
CA ARG A 4 -12.12 3.29 -7.36
C ARG A 4 -11.88 1.85 -7.79
N CYS A 5 -10.92 1.20 -7.14
CA CYS A 5 -10.71 -0.25 -7.17
C CYS A 5 -10.91 -0.81 -5.77
N ARG A 6 -11.82 -1.78 -5.64
CA ARG A 6 -12.08 -2.48 -4.39
C ARG A 6 -12.17 -3.97 -4.69
N ALA A 7 -11.20 -4.72 -4.20
CA ALA A 7 -11.15 -6.16 -4.36
C ALA A 7 -10.59 -6.78 -3.08
N PRO A 8 -11.02 -7.99 -2.67
CA PRO A 8 -10.39 -8.67 -1.55
C PRO A 8 -8.90 -8.93 -1.81
N TYR A 9 -8.57 -9.31 -3.06
CA TYR A 9 -7.23 -9.63 -3.52
C TYR A 9 -6.91 -8.89 -4.82
N ILE A 10 -5.71 -8.33 -4.92
CA ILE A 10 -5.17 -7.69 -6.14
C ILE A 10 -3.91 -8.45 -6.56
N PRO A 11 -4.01 -9.35 -7.57
CA PRO A 11 -2.86 -10.10 -8.06
C PRO A 11 -1.98 -9.33 -9.04
N SER A 12 -2.53 -8.32 -9.72
CA SER A 12 -1.94 -7.75 -10.93
C SER A 12 -1.80 -6.22 -10.86
N HIS A 13 -1.44 -5.63 -11.99
CA HIS A 13 -1.22 -4.20 -12.11
C HIS A 13 -2.55 -3.43 -12.03
N VAL A 14 -2.67 -2.50 -11.07
CA VAL A 14 -3.87 -1.67 -10.87
C VAL A 14 -3.51 -0.19 -10.90
N MET A 15 -4.28 0.55 -11.69
CA MET A 15 -4.23 2.01 -11.82
C MET A 15 -5.59 2.58 -11.42
N SER A 16 -5.66 3.30 -10.30
CA SER A 16 -6.93 3.88 -9.83
C SER A 16 -6.73 5.09 -8.94
N HIS A 17 -7.74 5.96 -8.82
CA HIS A 17 -7.63 7.08 -7.88
C HIS A 17 -7.66 6.59 -6.41
N ARG A 18 -8.51 5.61 -6.09
CA ARG A 18 -8.56 4.97 -4.78
C ARG A 18 -8.52 3.45 -4.90
N CYS A 19 -7.56 2.82 -4.24
CA CYS A 19 -7.41 1.37 -4.18
C CYS A 19 -7.62 0.85 -2.74
N THR A 20 -8.45 -0.17 -2.58
CA THR A 20 -8.75 -0.80 -1.30
C THR A 20 -8.72 -2.31 -1.46
N ALA A 21 -7.84 -2.99 -0.72
CA ALA A 21 -7.76 -4.44 -0.72
C ALA A 21 -7.43 -5.02 0.66
N ARG A 22 -7.65 -6.32 0.85
CA ARG A 22 -7.04 -7.01 2.01
C ARG A 22 -5.60 -7.35 1.68
N TYR A 23 -5.35 -7.83 0.47
CA TYR A 23 -4.04 -8.35 0.07
C TYR A 23 -3.66 -7.84 -1.33
N ILE A 24 -2.45 -7.30 -1.46
CA ILE A 24 -1.88 -6.76 -2.70
C ILE A 24 -0.57 -7.47 -3.03
N SER A 25 -0.59 -8.33 -4.03
CA SER A 25 0.60 -9.05 -4.50
C SER A 25 1.17 -8.52 -5.82
N GLY A 26 0.52 -7.53 -6.43
CA GLY A 26 0.94 -6.92 -7.69
C GLY A 26 1.48 -5.50 -7.54
N HIS A 27 1.51 -4.78 -8.67
CA HIS A 27 1.88 -3.37 -8.75
C HIS A 27 0.63 -2.48 -8.65
N VAL A 28 0.56 -1.61 -7.65
CA VAL A 28 -0.56 -0.68 -7.49
C VAL A 28 -0.06 0.75 -7.57
N MET A 29 -0.64 1.53 -8.47
CA MET A 29 -0.47 2.98 -8.50
C MET A 29 -1.80 3.65 -8.20
N SER A 30 -1.83 4.47 -7.15
CA SER A 30 -3.05 5.18 -6.77
C SER A 30 -2.84 6.47 -6.00
N HIS A 31 -3.81 7.37 -6.02
CA HIS A 31 -3.74 8.54 -5.12
C HIS A 31 -3.91 8.11 -3.66
N ARG A 32 -4.80 7.15 -3.38
CA ARG A 32 -5.00 6.61 -2.03
C ARG A 32 -5.06 5.07 -2.07
N CYS A 33 -4.13 4.42 -1.39
CA CYS A 33 -4.07 2.97 -1.23
C CYS A 33 -4.33 2.58 0.23
N MET A 34 -5.21 1.60 0.44
CA MET A 34 -5.44 0.96 1.74
C MET A 34 -5.36 -0.55 1.57
N ALA A 35 -4.45 -1.18 2.32
CA ALA A 35 -4.27 -2.63 2.32
C ALA A 35 -4.06 -3.16 3.73
N ARG A 36 -4.37 -4.44 3.98
CA ARG A 36 -3.86 -5.08 5.21
C ARG A 36 -2.48 -5.66 4.99
N TYR A 37 -2.26 -6.30 3.84
CA TYR A 37 -1.04 -7.06 3.55
C TYR A 37 -0.50 -6.68 2.16
N ILE A 38 0.78 -6.28 2.09
CA ILE A 38 1.45 -5.82 0.84
C ILE A 38 2.79 -6.54 0.60
N PRO A 39 2.78 -7.72 -0.02
CA PRO A 39 3.97 -8.42 -0.53
C PRO A 39 4.40 -7.91 -1.90
N GLY A 40 3.60 -7.06 -2.54
CA GLY A 40 3.93 -6.46 -3.83
C GLY A 40 4.56 -5.06 -3.74
N HIS A 41 4.38 -4.32 -4.83
CA HIS A 41 4.87 -2.96 -4.99
C HIS A 41 3.71 -1.97 -4.99
N VAL A 42 3.74 -1.00 -4.08
CA VAL A 42 2.71 0.06 -4.03
C VAL A 42 3.36 1.42 -4.19
N MET A 43 2.84 2.21 -5.12
CA MET A 43 3.16 3.62 -5.28
C MET A 43 1.90 4.44 -5.04
N SER A 44 1.91 5.31 -4.03
CA SER A 44 0.72 6.14 -3.78
C SER A 44 0.99 7.46 -3.09
N HIS A 45 0.14 8.47 -3.32
CA HIS A 45 0.26 9.70 -2.55
C HIS A 45 -0.07 9.47 -1.06
N ARG A 46 -1.08 8.64 -0.77
CA ARG A 46 -1.44 8.21 0.59
C ARG A 46 -1.52 6.69 0.67
N CYS A 47 -0.68 6.07 1.50
CA CYS A 47 -0.73 4.64 1.76
C CYS A 47 -1.09 4.35 3.22
N THR A 48 -2.00 3.42 3.44
CA THR A 48 -2.23 2.81 4.76
C THR A 48 -2.07 1.30 4.62
N ALA A 49 -1.16 0.71 5.39
CA ALA A 49 -0.90 -0.72 5.35
C ALA A 49 -0.66 -1.30 6.75
N HIS A 50 -1.18 -2.49 7.03
CA HIS A 50 -0.95 -3.13 8.32
C HIS A 50 0.36 -3.93 8.34
N TYR A 51 0.64 -4.69 7.29
CA TYR A 51 1.80 -5.57 7.19
C TYR A 51 2.42 -5.47 5.78
N ILE A 52 3.70 -5.13 5.71
CA ILE A 52 4.41 -4.84 4.45
C ILE A 52 5.66 -5.70 4.31
N PRO A 53 5.54 -6.87 3.66
CA PRO A 53 6.68 -7.71 3.30
C PRO A 53 7.32 -7.32 1.96
N GLY A 54 6.70 -6.37 1.24
CA GLY A 54 7.15 -5.88 -0.07
C GLY A 54 7.75 -4.48 -0.02
N ARG A 55 7.55 -3.69 -1.09
CA ARG A 55 8.04 -2.30 -1.18
C ARG A 55 6.91 -1.31 -1.37
N VAL A 56 6.90 -0.27 -0.55
CA VAL A 56 5.91 0.81 -0.58
C VAL A 56 6.61 2.15 -0.75
N MET A 57 6.23 2.88 -1.79
CA MET A 57 6.62 4.27 -2.01
C MET A 57 5.40 5.16 -1.80
N SER A 58 5.49 6.14 -0.89
CA SER A 58 4.40 7.08 -0.69
C SER A 58 4.79 8.50 -0.34
N HIS A 59 3.91 9.47 -0.56
CA HIS A 59 4.13 10.81 0.02
C HIS A 59 3.74 10.84 1.50
N ARG A 60 2.62 10.20 1.86
CA ARG A 60 2.17 10.04 3.25
C ARG A 60 1.83 8.58 3.50
N GLY A 61 2.45 8.00 4.52
CA GLY A 61 2.33 6.59 4.86
C GLY A 61 1.89 6.40 6.31
N MET A 62 0.95 5.49 6.55
CA MET A 62 0.60 4.98 7.87
C MET A 62 0.78 3.47 7.90
N PHE A 63 1.71 3.00 8.70
CA PHE A 63 2.15 1.60 8.70
C PHE A 63 2.20 1.03 10.11
N PHE A 64 1.87 -0.25 10.27
CA PHE A 64 1.90 -0.92 11.57
C PHE A 64 3.07 -1.91 11.67
N TYR A 65 3.30 -2.69 10.63
CA TYR A 65 4.39 -3.65 10.57
C TYR A 65 5.06 -3.60 9.19
N ILE A 66 6.37 -3.45 9.18
CA ILE A 66 7.19 -3.34 7.98
C ILE A 66 8.26 -4.42 8.05
N HIS A 67 8.23 -5.34 7.09
CA HIS A 67 9.25 -6.37 6.85
C HIS A 67 9.68 -6.29 5.39
N GLY A 68 10.12 -5.09 4.99
CA GLY A 68 10.39 -4.74 3.60
C GLY A 68 10.86 -3.30 3.49
N HIS A 69 10.75 -2.72 2.30
CA HIS A 69 11.27 -1.37 2.05
C HIS A 69 10.14 -0.35 1.93
N VAL A 70 10.14 0.64 2.82
CA VAL A 70 9.19 1.74 2.77
C VAL A 70 9.93 3.05 2.61
N MET A 71 9.68 3.76 1.51
CA MET A 71 10.13 5.14 1.33
C MET A 71 8.91 6.05 1.41
N SER A 72 8.91 6.97 2.37
CA SER A 72 7.85 7.96 2.47
C SER A 72 8.36 9.33 2.83
N HIS A 73 7.84 10.38 2.19
CA HIS A 73 8.15 11.77 2.57
C HIS A 73 7.65 12.07 3.99
N SER A 74 6.48 11.54 4.36
CA SER A 74 5.96 11.58 5.72
C SER A 74 5.49 10.19 6.12
N MET A 75 6.17 9.60 7.10
CA MET A 75 5.84 8.28 7.65
C MET A 75 5.23 8.44 9.05
N ARG A 76 4.12 7.76 9.30
CA ARG A 76 3.59 7.49 10.64
C ARG A 76 3.62 5.99 10.89
N PHE A 77 4.32 5.58 11.94
CA PHE A 77 4.42 4.18 12.32
C PHE A 77 3.76 3.97 13.68
N HIS A 78 2.89 2.96 13.79
CA HIS A 78 2.10 2.69 14.99
C HIS A 78 2.31 1.27 15.54
N GLY A 79 3.39 0.56 15.15
CA GLY A 79 3.70 -0.78 15.65
C GLY A 79 5.19 -1.00 15.97
N THR A 80 5.66 -2.24 15.94
CA THR A 80 7.02 -2.66 16.31
C THR A 80 7.82 -3.11 15.07
N PHE A 81 9.10 -2.71 14.98
CA PHE A 81 10.05 -3.28 14.02
C PHE A 81 10.53 -4.64 14.54
N VAL A 82 10.65 -5.63 13.66
CA VAL A 82 11.26 -6.95 13.94
C VAL A 82 12.27 -7.23 12.85
#